data_AF-A0A0E9MAP8-F1
#
_entry.id   AF-A0A0E9MAP8-F1
#
_cell.length_a   1.000
_cell.length_b   1.000
_cell.length_c   1.000
_cell.angle_alpha   90.00
_cell.angle_beta   90.00
_cell.angle_gamma   90.00
#
_symmetry.space_group_name_H-M   'P 1'
#
loop_
_entity.id
_entity.type
_entity.pdbx_description
1 polymer ?
#
loop_
_entity_poly.entity_id
_entity_poly.type
_entity_poly.pdbx_seq_one_letter_code
_entity_poly.pdbx_strand_id
1 'polypeptide(L)'
;MKRLMVASIVLLAGISGEAMAACSDQQVTGSALTSLIAGSTVCATRGAEKWQEQHRAGAQLWDYKKGSSDKVDPSKQVGTWSINNVDNTVTYFYTGGPSYTYSVHGLAGGPYSFCTNGAEVVSGATFTGTIGGC
;
A
#
# COMPACT_ATOMS: atom_id res chain seq x y z
N MET A 1 -20.84 -19.32 60.02
CA MET A 1 -21.02 -20.10 58.77
C MET A 1 -20.36 -19.34 57.63
N LYS A 2 -19.32 -19.93 57.03
CA LYS A 2 -18.44 -19.31 56.02
C LYS A 2 -19.03 -19.61 54.63
N ARG A 3 -19.51 -18.60 53.91
CA ARG A 3 -19.99 -18.75 52.52
C ARG A 3 -18.91 -18.23 51.59
N LEU A 4 -18.12 -19.15 51.04
CA LEU A 4 -17.19 -18.88 49.95
C LEU A 4 -17.99 -18.75 48.66
N MET A 5 -18.19 -17.52 48.19
CA MET A 5 -18.68 -17.24 46.84
C MET A 5 -17.47 -17.25 45.90
N VAL A 6 -17.30 -18.32 45.13
CA VAL A 6 -16.33 -18.36 44.02
C VAL A 6 -17.02 -17.79 42.79
N ALA A 7 -16.73 -16.53 42.46
CA ALA A 7 -17.18 -15.91 41.22
C ALA A 7 -16.12 -16.17 40.14
N SER A 8 -16.40 -17.12 39.25
CA SER A 8 -15.59 -17.41 38.07
C SER A 8 -15.72 -16.27 37.05
N ILE A 9 -14.65 -15.50 36.87
CA ILE A 9 -14.54 -14.52 35.78
C ILE A 9 -14.13 -15.29 34.53
N VAL A 10 -15.06 -15.46 33.58
CA VAL A 10 -14.80 -16.00 32.26
C VAL A 10 -14.11 -14.91 31.43
N LEU A 11 -12.84 -15.12 31.12
CA LEU A 11 -12.09 -14.28 30.17
C LEU A 11 -12.51 -14.67 28.75
N LEU A 12 -13.44 -13.93 28.13
CA LEU A 12 -13.67 -14.05 26.69
C LEU A 12 -12.51 -13.37 25.95
N ALA A 13 -11.54 -14.17 25.49
CA ALA A 13 -10.58 -13.73 24.48
C ALA A 13 -11.32 -13.63 23.13
N GLY A 14 -11.82 -12.44 22.82
CA GLY A 14 -12.27 -12.11 21.47
C GLY A 14 -11.06 -12.02 20.56
N ILE A 15 -10.72 -13.12 19.89
CA ILE A 15 -9.88 -13.07 18.69
C ILE A 15 -10.72 -12.42 17.59
N SER A 16 -10.60 -11.10 17.44
CA SER A 16 -10.99 -10.41 16.23
C SER A 16 -10.15 -10.99 15.08
N GLY A 17 -10.76 -11.86 14.28
CA GLY A 17 -10.18 -12.29 13.02
C GLY A 17 -10.19 -11.10 12.08
N GLU A 18 -9.02 -10.67 11.63
CA GLU A 18 -8.88 -9.69 10.56
C GLU A 18 -9.56 -10.30 9.31
N ALA A 19 -10.73 -9.80 8.93
CA ALA A 19 -11.35 -10.19 7.67
C ALA A 19 -10.48 -9.65 6.54
N MET A 20 -9.64 -10.50 5.95
CA MET A 20 -8.90 -10.15 4.74
C MET A 20 -9.91 -9.91 3.61
N ALA A 21 -10.04 -8.67 3.16
CA ALA A 21 -10.88 -8.35 2.02
C ALA A 21 -10.30 -8.99 0.75
N ALA A 22 -11.18 -9.52 -0.10
CA ALA A 22 -10.79 -10.06 -1.40
C ALA A 22 -10.62 -8.92 -2.41
N CYS A 23 -9.68 -9.08 -3.35
CA CYS A 23 -9.50 -8.16 -4.48
C CYS A 23 -10.58 -8.38 -5.54
N SER A 24 -11.79 -7.93 -5.21
CA SER A 24 -12.98 -8.16 -6.02
C SER A 24 -13.10 -7.19 -7.22
N ASP A 25 -12.41 -6.06 -7.17
CA ASP A 25 -12.36 -5.11 -8.27
C ASP A 25 -11.53 -5.59 -9.46
N GLN A 26 -11.78 -4.99 -10.63
CA GLN A 26 -11.04 -5.28 -11.86
C GLN A 26 -9.55 -4.97 -11.70
N GLN A 27 -8.69 -5.91 -12.06
CA GLN A 27 -7.24 -5.68 -12.11
C GLN A 27 -6.89 -4.68 -13.23
N VAL A 28 -6.01 -3.73 -12.92
CA VAL A 28 -5.39 -2.82 -13.90
C VAL A 28 -4.25 -3.56 -14.60
N THR A 29 -4.26 -3.60 -15.93
CA THR A 29 -3.36 -4.45 -16.73
C THR A 29 -2.65 -3.69 -17.85
N GLY A 30 -1.54 -4.26 -18.34
CA GLY A 30 -0.80 -3.81 -19.51
C GLY A 30 -0.40 -2.34 -19.50
N SER A 31 -0.66 -1.64 -20.61
CA SER A 31 -0.31 -0.23 -20.77
C SER A 31 -1.03 0.68 -19.76
N ALA A 32 -2.25 0.32 -19.34
CA ALA A 32 -2.98 1.09 -18.33
C ALA A 32 -2.26 1.07 -16.98
N LEU A 33 -1.69 -0.08 -16.58
CA LEU A 33 -0.88 -0.19 -15.36
C LEU A 33 0.38 0.66 -15.47
N THR A 34 1.05 0.60 -16.62
CA THR A 34 2.26 1.40 -16.87
C THR A 34 1.97 2.89 -16.81
N SER A 35 0.89 3.35 -17.46
CA SER A 35 0.48 4.76 -17.46
C SER A 35 -0.04 5.25 -16.10
N LEU A 36 -0.66 4.37 -15.31
CA LEU A 36 -1.12 4.71 -13.97
C LEU A 36 0.06 4.99 -13.02
N ILE A 37 1.10 4.17 -13.12
CA ILE A 37 2.23 4.18 -12.17
C ILE A 37 3.33 5.14 -12.62
N ALA A 38 3.80 5.07 -13.86
CA ALA A 38 4.98 5.82 -14.28
C ALA A 38 4.76 7.35 -14.21
N GLY A 39 5.65 8.06 -13.51
CA GLY A 39 5.55 9.52 -13.36
C GLY A 39 4.49 10.00 -12.36
N SER A 40 3.90 9.08 -11.60
CA SER A 40 2.86 9.38 -10.60
C SER A 40 3.36 9.26 -9.16
N THR A 41 2.59 9.81 -8.23
CA THR A 41 2.72 9.54 -6.80
C THR A 41 1.54 8.66 -6.37
N VAL A 42 1.84 7.55 -5.69
CA VAL A 42 0.82 6.74 -5.00
C VAL A 42 0.66 7.24 -3.57
N CYS A 43 -0.59 7.52 -3.23
CA CYS A 43 -1.03 7.94 -1.91
C CYS A 43 -1.80 6.78 -1.30
N ALA A 44 -1.27 6.19 -0.23
CA ALA A 44 -1.91 5.05 0.43
C ALA A 44 -1.85 5.17 1.94
N THR A 45 -2.79 4.54 2.64
CA THR A 45 -2.78 4.43 4.09
C THR A 45 -3.08 2.99 4.48
N ARG A 46 -2.28 2.44 5.38
CA ARG A 46 -2.49 1.11 5.96
C ARG A 46 -2.33 1.19 7.47
N GLY A 47 -3.44 1.11 8.19
CA GLY A 47 -3.44 1.39 9.63
C GLY A 47 -2.93 2.82 9.91
N ALA A 48 -1.86 2.94 10.69
CA ALA A 48 -1.21 4.22 10.98
C ALA A 48 -0.13 4.62 9.94
N GLU A 49 0.27 3.70 9.05
CA GLU A 49 1.29 3.96 8.04
C GLU A 49 0.69 4.73 6.87
N LYS A 50 1.36 5.80 6.47
CA LYS A 50 1.00 6.61 5.29
C LYS A 50 2.14 6.55 4.30
N TRP A 51 1.82 6.23 3.06
CA TRP A 51 2.78 6.14 1.97
C TRP A 51 2.50 7.23 0.96
N GLN A 52 3.55 7.93 0.54
CA GLN A 52 3.52 8.92 -0.52
C GLN A 52 4.67 8.65 -1.49
N GLU A 53 4.54 7.58 -2.26
CA GLU A 53 5.66 7.07 -3.06
C GLU A 53 5.60 7.53 -4.50
N GLN A 54 6.71 8.09 -4.96
CA GLN A 54 6.86 8.70 -6.27
C GLN A 54 7.60 7.74 -7.20
N HIS A 55 6.98 7.47 -8.34
CA HIS A 55 7.51 6.60 -9.39
C HIS A 55 8.23 7.44 -10.43
N ARG A 56 9.45 7.87 -10.10
CA ARG A 56 10.23 8.77 -10.95
C ARG A 56 10.87 8.02 -12.13
N ALA A 57 11.30 8.81 -13.13
CA ALA A 57 12.02 8.30 -14.29
C ALA A 57 13.27 7.49 -13.89
N GLY A 58 13.64 6.52 -14.72
CA GLY A 58 14.74 5.59 -14.40
C GLY A 58 14.39 4.58 -13.32
N ALA A 59 13.10 4.27 -13.13
CA ALA A 59 12.60 3.30 -12.15
C ALA A 59 12.97 3.64 -10.69
N GLN A 60 13.21 4.91 -10.39
CA GLN A 60 13.53 5.35 -9.02
C GLN A 60 12.26 5.46 -8.19
N LEU A 61 12.28 4.89 -6.99
CA LEU A 61 11.21 4.99 -6.00
C LEU A 61 11.62 5.99 -4.91
N TRP A 62 10.83 7.05 -4.75
CA TRP A 62 11.10 8.10 -3.77
C TRP A 62 9.94 8.24 -2.79
N ASP A 63 10.24 8.36 -1.51
CA ASP A 63 9.26 8.79 -0.51
C ASP A 63 9.20 10.32 -0.52
N TYR A 64 8.01 10.88 -0.77
CA TYR A 64 7.81 12.33 -0.80
C TYR A 64 8.08 12.98 0.55
N LYS A 65 7.75 12.30 1.66
CA LYS A 65 7.91 12.84 3.02
C LYS A 65 7.19 14.18 3.17
N LYS A 66 7.93 15.28 3.42
CA LYS A 66 7.38 16.66 3.48
C LYS A 66 7.76 17.51 2.26
N GLY A 67 8.26 16.89 1.20
CA GLY A 67 8.73 17.58 -0.01
C GLY A 67 10.22 17.89 0.00
N SER A 68 10.81 18.12 -1.17
CA SER A 68 12.27 18.21 -1.35
C SER A 68 12.94 19.41 -0.68
N SER A 69 12.17 20.45 -0.36
CA SER A 69 12.66 21.67 0.30
C SER A 69 12.51 21.66 1.82
N ASP A 70 11.88 20.64 2.40
CA ASP A 70 11.73 20.55 3.85
C ASP A 70 13.09 20.30 4.52
N LYS A 71 13.39 21.03 5.60
CA LYS A 71 14.70 20.98 6.26
C LYS A 71 14.83 19.82 7.23
N VAL A 72 13.72 19.18 7.61
CA VAL A 72 13.67 18.15 8.66
C VAL A 72 13.44 16.78 8.04
N ASP A 73 12.56 16.68 7.06
CA ASP A 73 12.17 15.43 6.40
C ASP A 73 11.99 15.61 4.89
N PRO A 74 13.09 15.93 4.16
CA PRO A 74 13.04 16.12 2.72
C PRO A 74 12.76 14.82 1.98
N SER A 75 12.14 14.90 0.79
CA SER A 75 11.93 13.75 -0.08
C SER A 75 13.23 12.97 -0.32
N LYS A 76 13.16 11.63 -0.28
CA LYS A 76 14.34 10.76 -0.37
C LYS A 76 14.08 9.56 -1.26
N GLN A 77 15.08 9.14 -2.03
CA GLN A 77 15.03 7.85 -2.70
C GLN A 77 15.05 6.72 -1.68
N VAL A 78 14.04 5.86 -1.74
CA VAL A 78 13.89 4.69 -0.85
C VAL A 78 14.09 3.37 -1.60
N GLY A 79 14.18 3.39 -2.93
CA GLY A 79 14.39 2.17 -3.69
C GLY A 79 14.26 2.34 -5.19
N THR A 80 13.84 1.24 -5.81
CA THR A 80 13.42 1.18 -7.22
C THR A 80 12.09 0.45 -7.35
N TRP A 81 11.48 0.53 -8.53
CA TRP A 81 10.24 -0.19 -8.84
C TRP A 81 10.30 -0.80 -10.24
N SER A 82 9.52 -1.83 -10.50
CA SER A 82 9.37 -2.40 -11.84
C SER A 82 7.93 -2.86 -12.08
N ILE A 83 7.53 -2.90 -13.35
CA ILE A 83 6.25 -3.47 -13.78
C ILE A 83 6.54 -4.74 -14.58
N ASN A 84 5.85 -5.82 -14.22
CA ASN A 84 5.75 -7.01 -15.03
C ASN A 84 4.40 -6.98 -15.76
N ASN A 85 4.44 -6.72 -17.06
CA ASN A 85 3.23 -6.66 -17.90
C ASN A 85 2.68 -8.03 -18.30
N VAL A 86 3.43 -9.12 -18.08
CA VAL A 86 2.93 -10.49 -18.29
C VAL A 86 1.99 -10.85 -17.14
N ASP A 87 2.44 -10.60 -15.91
CA ASP A 87 1.68 -10.93 -14.70
C ASP A 87 0.78 -9.76 -14.23
N ASN A 88 0.90 -8.59 -14.86
CA ASN A 88 0.20 -7.35 -14.50
C ASN A 88 0.41 -6.94 -13.04
N THR A 89 1.67 -6.97 -12.61
CA THR A 89 2.09 -6.64 -11.26
C THR A 89 3.13 -5.52 -11.23
N VAL A 90 3.16 -4.80 -10.12
CA VAL A 90 4.24 -3.86 -9.76
C VAL A 90 5.05 -4.46 -8.62
N THR A 91 6.38 -4.38 -8.72
CA THR A 91 7.30 -4.77 -7.66
C THR A 91 8.06 -3.56 -7.16
N TYR A 92 8.07 -3.36 -5.84
CA TYR A 92 8.83 -2.34 -5.13
C TYR A 92 10.04 -2.98 -4.48
N PHE A 93 11.23 -2.44 -4.74
CA PHE A 93 12.51 -2.90 -4.20
C PHE A 93 13.07 -1.84 -3.25
N TYR A 94 12.82 -2.00 -1.95
CA TYR A 94 13.27 -1.03 -0.95
C TYR A 94 14.76 -1.23 -0.61
N THR A 95 15.51 -0.13 -0.57
CA THR A 95 16.93 -0.15 -0.24
C THR A 95 17.14 -0.53 1.22
N GLY A 96 17.85 -1.63 1.46
CA GLY A 96 18.08 -2.16 2.81
C GLY A 96 16.84 -2.82 3.43
N GLY A 97 15.80 -3.07 2.64
CA GLY A 97 14.56 -3.69 3.07
C GLY A 97 14.11 -4.84 2.15
N PRO A 98 12.96 -5.45 2.47
CA PRO A 98 12.34 -6.45 1.61
C PRO A 98 11.80 -5.83 0.31
N SER A 99 11.47 -6.70 -0.64
CA SER A 99 10.75 -6.32 -1.86
C SER A 99 9.31 -6.82 -1.78
N TYR A 100 8.39 -6.07 -2.37
CA TYR A 100 6.97 -6.39 -2.36
C TYR A 100 6.37 -6.30 -3.75
N THR A 101 5.57 -7.30 -4.11
CA THR A 101 4.89 -7.39 -5.40
C THR A 101 3.39 -7.34 -5.20
N TYR A 102 2.72 -6.51 -6.00
CA TYR A 102 1.28 -6.30 -5.93
C TYR A 102 0.65 -6.35 -7.31
N SER A 103 -0.56 -6.91 -7.40
CA SER A 103 -1.50 -6.53 -8.45
C SER A 103 -2.27 -5.29 -7.99
N VAL A 104 -2.60 -4.40 -8.92
CA VAL A 104 -3.39 -3.19 -8.65
C VAL A 104 -4.79 -3.40 -9.21
N HIS A 105 -5.80 -3.17 -8.38
CA HIS A 105 -7.21 -3.36 -8.73
C HIS A 105 -7.97 -2.05 -8.54
N GLY A 106 -8.98 -1.81 -9.37
CA GLY A 106 -9.81 -0.60 -9.30
C GLY A 106 -10.23 -0.12 -10.68
N LEU A 107 -11.27 0.72 -10.71
CA LEU A 107 -11.74 1.35 -11.94
C LEU A 107 -10.86 2.54 -12.33
N ALA A 108 -10.95 2.95 -13.59
CA ALA A 108 -10.27 4.16 -14.06
C ALA A 108 -10.70 5.38 -13.22
N GLY A 109 -9.73 6.05 -12.60
CA GLY A 109 -9.96 7.18 -11.68
C GLY A 109 -9.86 6.81 -10.19
N GLY A 110 -9.81 5.52 -9.85
CA GLY A 110 -9.65 5.05 -8.47
C GLY A 110 -10.90 5.21 -7.60
N PRO A 111 -10.80 4.92 -6.28
CA PRO A 111 -9.60 4.46 -5.58
C PRO A 111 -9.15 3.06 -6.04
N TYR A 112 -7.90 2.73 -5.72
CA TYR A 112 -7.26 1.48 -6.08
C TYR A 112 -6.91 0.64 -4.85
N SER A 113 -6.85 -0.65 -5.06
CA SER A 113 -6.46 -1.65 -4.08
C SER A 113 -5.17 -2.33 -4.50
N PHE A 114 -4.24 -2.50 -3.57
CA PHE A 114 -3.05 -3.31 -3.78
C PHE A 114 -3.28 -4.69 -3.19
N CYS A 115 -2.93 -5.68 -3.98
CA CYS A 115 -3.33 -7.05 -3.77
C CYS A 115 -2.13 -7.99 -3.85
N THR A 116 -2.08 -8.96 -2.94
CA THR A 116 -1.06 -10.01 -2.95
C THR A 116 -1.75 -11.35 -2.81
N ASN A 117 -1.51 -12.28 -3.75
CA ASN A 117 -2.14 -13.60 -3.79
C ASN A 117 -3.69 -13.53 -3.71
N GLY A 118 -4.30 -12.53 -4.34
CA GLY A 118 -5.75 -12.31 -4.36
C GLY A 118 -6.35 -11.68 -3.10
N ALA A 119 -5.54 -11.45 -2.05
CA ALA A 119 -5.96 -10.75 -0.85
C ALA A 119 -5.61 -9.26 -0.94
N GLU A 120 -6.56 -8.41 -0.57
CA GLU A 120 -6.35 -6.97 -0.46
C GLU A 120 -5.49 -6.69 0.77
N VAL A 121 -4.40 -5.97 0.56
CA VAL A 121 -3.44 -5.62 1.62
C VAL A 121 -3.36 -4.10 1.86
N VAL A 122 -3.76 -3.32 0.86
CA VAL A 122 -3.95 -1.87 0.95
C VAL A 122 -5.21 -1.54 0.15
N SER A 123 -6.10 -0.77 0.76
CA SER A 123 -7.32 -0.25 0.11
C SER A 123 -7.28 1.27 0.03
N GLY A 124 -8.06 1.84 -0.87
CA GLY A 124 -8.25 3.30 -0.92
C GLY A 124 -7.05 4.09 -1.48
N ALA A 125 -6.11 3.43 -2.15
CA ALA A 125 -4.95 4.09 -2.71
C ALA A 125 -5.34 5.01 -3.89
N THR A 126 -4.67 6.14 -4.04
CA THR A 126 -4.89 7.06 -5.16
C THR A 126 -3.59 7.36 -5.89
N PHE A 127 -3.68 7.61 -7.19
CA PHE A 127 -2.56 8.04 -8.01
C PHE A 127 -2.80 9.47 -8.48
N THR A 128 -1.85 10.35 -8.22
CA THR A 128 -1.99 11.79 -8.53
C THR A 128 -1.77 12.13 -10.01
N GLY A 129 -1.28 11.18 -10.81
CA GLY A 129 -0.86 11.39 -12.20
C GLY A 129 0.36 12.30 -12.37
N THR A 130 0.98 12.76 -11.28
CA THR A 130 2.16 13.65 -11.29
C THR A 130 3.12 13.35 -10.13
N ILE A 131 4.35 13.84 -10.21
CA ILE A 131 5.30 13.78 -9.09
C ILE A 131 5.01 14.93 -8.14
N GLY A 132 4.57 14.61 -6.91
CA GLY A 132 4.15 15.58 -5.92
C GLY A 132 3.89 14.92 -4.56
N GLY A 133 3.22 15.64 -3.68
CA GLY A 133 2.73 15.11 -2.42
C GLY A 133 1.25 14.72 -2.51
N CYS A 134 0.83 14.00 -1.47
CA CYS A 134 -0.54 13.86 -1.01
C CYS A 134 -0.73 14.86 0.15
#